data_AF-A0A382M0Z0-F1
#
_entry.id   AF-A0A382M0Z0-F1
#
_cell.length_a   1.000
_cell.length_b   1.000
_cell.length_c   1.000
_cell.angle_alpha   90.00
_cell.angle_beta   90.00
_cell.angle_gamma   90.00
#
_symmetry.space_group_name_H-M   'P 1'
#
loop_
_entity.id
_entity.type
_entity.pdbx_description
1 polymer ?
#
loop_
_entity_poly.entity_id
_entity_poly.type
_entity_poly.pdbx_seq_one_letter_code
_entity_poly.pdbx_strand_id
1 'polypeptide(L)' 'MGSAIAGHLVARGNTVIGFDTDPERCQEAKSIGVTVKDSATEVGIDSKVVLTSLPSVNAL' A
#
# COMPACT_ATOMS: atom_id res chain seq x y z
N MET A 1 -7.18 7.22 0.97
CA MET A 1 -6.43 7.59 2.20
C MET A 1 -5.13 6.80 2.35
N GLY A 2 -5.05 5.55 1.85
CA GLY A 2 -3.83 4.74 1.94
C GLY A 2 -2.54 5.42 1.45
N SER A 3 -2.58 6.16 0.34
CA SER A 3 -1.41 6.89 -0.20
C SER A 3 -0.84 7.93 0.77
N ALA A 4 -1.68 8.63 1.54
CA ALA A 4 -1.22 9.60 2.54
C ALA A 4 -0.48 8.91 3.71
N ILE A 5 -0.96 7.75 4.17
CA ILE A 5 -0.28 6.97 5.22
C ILE A 5 1.04 6.43 4.70
N ALA A 6 1.01 5.79 3.53
CA ALA A 6 2.19 5.21 2.90
C ALA A 6 3.27 6.27 2.63
N GLY A 7 2.88 7.43 2.11
CA GLY A 7 3.80 8.54 1.85
C GLY A 7 4.52 9.04 3.10
N HIS A 8 3.84 9.16 4.24
CA HIS A 8 4.49 9.52 5.50
C HIS A 8 5.48 8.45 5.99
N LEU A 9 5.16 7.17 5.82
CA LEU A 9 6.05 6.07 6.21
C LEU A 9 7.30 6.04 5.33
N VAL A 10 7.13 6.19 4.00
CA VAL A 10 8.24 6.30 3.05
C VAL A 10 9.12 7.51 3.38
N ALA A 11 8.52 8.69 3.61
CA ALA A 11 9.26 9.90 3.95
C ALA A 11 10.08 9.80 5.25
N ARG A 12 9.71 8.88 6.15
CA ARG A 12 10.47 8.56 7.38
C ARG A 12 11.48 7.43 7.21
N GLY A 13 11.72 6.98 5.98
CA GLY A 13 12.72 5.96 5.65
C GLY A 13 12.26 4.52 5.87
N ASN A 14 10.96 4.27 6.04
CA ASN A 14 10.45 2.92 6.13
C ASN A 14 10.29 2.31 4.72
N THR A 15 10.63 1.03 4.58
CA THR A 15 10.26 0.26 3.39
C THR A 15 8.76 0.01 3.41
N VAL A 16 8.06 0.46 2.37
CA VAL A 16 6.61 0.27 2.24
C VAL A 16 6.33 -0.52 0.96
N ILE A 17 5.61 -1.63 1.13
CA ILE A 17 5.00 -2.40 0.04
C ILE A 17 3.49 -2.17 0.04
N GLY A 18 2.84 -2.25 -1.11
CA GLY A 18 1.40 -2.00 -1.22
C GLY A 18 0.76 -2.66 -2.44
N PHE A 19 -0.57 -2.66 -2.45
CA PHE A 19 -1.40 -3.14 -3.55
C PHE A 19 -2.73 -2.40 -3.51
N ASP A 20 -3.32 -2.15 -4.68
CA ASP A 20 -4.67 -1.65 -4.86
C ASP A 20 -5.28 -2.33 -6.09
N THR A 21 -6.60 -2.54 -6.12
CA THR A 21 -7.27 -3.09 -7.30
C THR A 21 -7.41 -2.06 -8.43
N ASP A 22 -7.31 -0.77 -8.10
CA ASP A 22 -7.28 0.33 -9.05
C ASP A 22 -5.84 0.59 -9.55
N PRO A 23 -5.55 0.40 -10.86
CA PRO A 23 -4.24 0.64 -11.44
C PRO A 23 -3.73 2.08 -11.28
N GLU A 24 -4.63 3.07 -11.27
CA GLU A 24 -4.24 4.48 -11.09
C GLU A 24 -3.69 4.71 -9.67
N ARG A 25 -4.29 4.08 -8.65
CA ARG A 25 -3.79 4.13 -7.26
C ARG A 25 -2.45 3.44 -7.11
N CYS A 26 -2.24 2.35 -7.84
CA CYS A 26 -0.92 1.72 -7.91
C CYS A 26 0.14 2.66 -8.51
N GLN A 27 -0.19 3.42 -9.56
CA GLN A 27 0.73 4.40 -10.13
C GLN A 27 1.03 5.56 -9.16
N GLU A 28 0.01 6.10 -8.51
CA GLU A 28 0.17 7.11 -7.46
C GLU A 28 1.08 6.60 -6.34
N ALA A 29 0.85 5.38 -5.85
CA ALA A 29 1.66 4.75 -4.81
C ALA A 29 3.14 4.58 -5.24
N LYS A 30 3.39 4.14 -6.48
CA LYS A 30 4.76 4.06 -7.02
C LYS A 30 5.44 5.44 -7.04
N SER A 31 4.70 6.49 -7.43
CA SER A 31 5.24 7.85 -7.52
C SER A 31 5.70 8.42 -6.16
N ILE A 32 5.11 7.94 -5.06
CA ILE A 32 5.48 8.32 -3.69
C ILE A 32 6.49 7.35 -3.03
N GLY A 33 7.06 6.41 -3.79
CA GLY A 33 8.11 5.50 -3.33
C GLY A 33 7.63 4.19 -2.70
N VAL A 34 6.36 3.81 -2.89
CA VAL A 34 5.85 2.49 -2.48
C VAL A 34 6.23 1.44 -3.53
N THR A 35 6.73 0.29 -3.07
CA THR A 35 6.91 -0.89 -3.92
C THR A 35 5.58 -1.61 -4.07
N VAL A 36 4.93 -1.43 -5.21
CA VAL A 36 3.64 -2.08 -5.49
C VAL A 36 3.86 -3.56 -5.88
N LYS A 37 3.10 -4.46 -5.25
CA LYS A 37 3.06 -5.91 -5.48
C LYS A 37 1.90 -6.28 -6.40
N ASP A 38 1.84 -7.53 -6.84
CA ASP A 38 0.83 -7.99 -7.81
C ASP A 38 -0.49 -8.41 -7.14
N SER A 39 -0.48 -8.62 -5.82
CA SER A 39 -1.68 -8.96 -5.05
C SER A 39 -1.60 -8.56 -3.58
N ALA A 40 -2.75 -8.47 -2.93
CA ALA A 40 -2.83 -8.31 -1.47
C ALA A 40 -2.17 -9.47 -0.71
N THR A 41 -2.20 -10.68 -1.27
CA THR A 41 -1.55 -11.86 -0.70
C THR A 41 -0.04 -11.70 -0.62
N GLU A 42 0.60 -11.21 -1.69
CA GLU A 42 2.04 -10.94 -1.70
C GLU A 42 2.43 -9.87 -0.68
N VAL A 43 1.61 -8.82 -0.54
CA VAL A 43 1.81 -7.80 0.51
C VAL A 43 1.76 -8.45 1.89
N GLY A 44 0.78 -9.33 2.14
CA GLY A 44 0.65 -10.03 3.42
C GLY A 44 1.82 -10.95 3.75
N ILE A 45 2.39 -11.63 2.76
CA ILE A 45 3.55 -12.53 2.93
C ILE A 45 4.83 -11.73 3.24
N ASP A 46 5.06 -10.63 2.52
CA ASP A 46 6.31 -9.88 2.59
C ASP A 46 6.34 -8.79 3.68
N SER A 47 5.24 -8.61 4.43
CA SER A 47 5.13 -7.59 5.47
C SER A 47 5.05 -8.17 6.89
N LYS A 48 5.65 -7.45 7.84
CA LYS A 48 5.51 -7.76 9.28
C LYS A 48 4.29 -7.09 9.92
N VAL A 49 3.85 -5.98 9.33
CA VAL A 49 2.72 -5.17 9.78
C VAL A 49 1.92 -4.77 8.56
N VAL A 50 0.61 -5.06 8.59
CA VAL A 50 -0.33 -4.70 7.52
C VAL A 50 -1.24 -3.57 8.02
N LEU A 51 -1.35 -2.52 7.22
CA LEU A 51 -2.31 -1.44 7.40
C LEU A 51 -3.29 -1.47 6.23
N THR A 52 -4.59 -1.58 6.51
CA THR A 52 -5.62 -1.54 5.47
C THR A 52 -6.37 -0.21 5.52
N SER A 53 -6.61 0.37 4.35
CA SER A 53 -7.34 1.63 4.18
C SER A 53 -8.34 1.46 3.04
N LEU A 54 -9.44 0.79 3.36
CA LEU A 54 -10.43 0.34 2.40
C LEU A 54 -11.77 1.09 2.59
N PRO A 55 -12.66 1.12 1.58
CA PRO A 55 -13.92 1.86 1.68
C PRO A 55 -14.87 1.36 2.78
N SER A 56 -14.78 0.08 3.15
CA SER A 56 -15.59 -0.53 4.21
C SER A 56 -14.94 -1.83 4.71
N VAL A 57 -15.48 -2.38 5.80
CA VAL A 57 -15.06 -3.69 6.34
C VAL A 57 -15.31 -4.84 5.37
N ASN A 58 -16.35 -4.77 4.54
CA ASN A 58 -16.64 -5.81 3.54
C ASN A 58 -15.59 -5.89 2.42
N ALA A 59 -14.75 -4.86 2.26
CA ALA A 59 -13.68 -4.86 1.27
C ALA A 59 -12.37 -5.47 1.80
N LEU A 60 -12.29 -5.76 3.11
CA LEU A 60 -11.16 -6.40 3.78
C LEU A 60 -11.18 -7.91 3.58
#